data_AF-A0A7Y2PWK2-F1
#
_entry.id   AF-A0A7Y2PWK2-F1
#
_cell.length_a   1.000
_cell.length_b   1.000
_cell.length_c   1.000
_cell.angle_alpha   90.00
_cell.angle_beta   90.00
_cell.angle_gamma   90.00
#
_symmetry.space_group_name_H-M   'P 1'
#
loop_
_entity.id
_entity.type
_entity.pdbx_description
1 polymer ?
#
loop_
_entity_poly.entity_id
_entity_poly.type
_entity_poly.pdbx_seq_one_letter_code
_entity_poly.pdbx_strand_id
1 'polypeptide(L)'
;MSELIQEFEKTTTFKYFYSTLLEFDESLNCYVATEKWRNKEAELLTAAWWMFQERQATINQLNSVLNERTKEWIQAIECGTYFENVAKPLRVKNDALQKRIDEALFEMQQLSLMLSKDIDGYEDPAQICQSEGVDMGVRILEKALRGGS
;
A
#
# COMPACT_ATOMS: atom_id res chain seq x y z
N MET A 1 23.44 -15.73 18.11
CA MET A 1 22.71 -14.48 17.85
C MET A 1 23.23 -13.79 16.58
N SER A 2 22.37 -13.66 15.55
CA SER A 2 22.73 -13.12 14.23
C SER A 2 22.82 -11.58 14.24
N GLU A 3 23.57 -10.99 13.31
CA GLU A 3 23.65 -9.52 13.13
C GLU A 3 22.26 -8.88 12.94
N LEU A 4 21.35 -9.61 12.30
CA LEU A 4 19.98 -9.14 12.06
C LEU A 4 19.18 -8.96 13.37
N ILE A 5 19.38 -9.86 14.35
CA ILE A 5 18.76 -9.73 15.67
C ILE A 5 19.32 -8.49 16.37
N GLN A 6 20.63 -8.28 16.34
CA GLN A 6 21.27 -7.11 16.95
C GLN A 6 20.74 -5.79 16.37
N GLU A 7 20.45 -5.74 15.07
CA GLU A 7 19.82 -4.56 14.45
C GLU A 7 18.36 -4.40 14.88
N PHE A 8 17.60 -5.49 14.98
CA PHE A 8 16.23 -5.45 15.47
C PHE A 8 16.16 -4.95 16.93
N GLU A 9 17.09 -5.37 17.78
CA GLU A 9 17.18 -4.95 19.19
C GLU A 9 17.40 -3.44 19.35
N LYS A 10 17.92 -2.76 18.33
CA LYS A 10 18.10 -1.29 18.33
C LYS A 10 16.79 -0.55 18.06
N THR A 11 15.78 -1.20 17.48
CA THR A 11 14.52 -0.58 17.05
C THR A 11 13.69 -0.10 18.23
N THR A 12 12.87 0.93 18.01
CA THR A 12 11.91 1.42 19.01
C THR A 12 10.88 0.34 19.35
N THR A 13 10.43 -0.43 18.36
CA THR A 13 9.48 -1.53 18.55
C THR A 13 10.01 -2.56 19.53
N PHE A 14 11.26 -3.01 19.35
CA PHE A 14 11.87 -3.93 20.30
C PHE A 14 11.93 -3.34 21.70
N LYS A 15 12.44 -2.11 21.85
CA LYS A 15 12.56 -1.44 23.16
C LYS A 15 11.23 -1.25 23.89
N TYR A 16 10.13 -1.12 23.14
CA TYR A 16 8.79 -0.96 23.74
C TYR A 16 8.27 -2.25 24.38
N PHE A 17 8.53 -3.39 23.75
CA PHE A 17 8.02 -4.69 24.22
C PHE A 17 9.03 -5.48 25.05
N TYR A 18 10.33 -5.21 24.90
CA TYR A 18 11.39 -6.00 25.53
C TYR A 18 11.28 -6.02 27.06
N SER A 19 11.56 -7.19 27.61
CA SER A 19 11.57 -7.46 29.04
C SER A 19 12.51 -8.63 29.30
N THR A 20 13.13 -8.68 30.49
CA THR A 20 13.93 -9.84 30.92
C THR A 20 13.13 -11.14 31.02
N LEU A 21 11.80 -11.07 30.88
CA LEU A 21 10.89 -12.22 30.84
C LEU A 21 10.60 -12.70 29.42
N LEU A 22 11.22 -12.08 28.41
CA LEU A 22 11.12 -12.46 27.00
C LEU A 22 12.49 -12.91 26.53
N GLU A 23 12.54 -14.08 25.91
CA GLU A 23 13.77 -14.67 25.39
C GLU A 23 13.58 -15.01 23.91
N PHE A 24 14.65 -14.89 23.13
CA PHE A 24 14.62 -15.29 21.73
C PHE A 24 14.99 -16.77 21.61
N ASP A 25 14.06 -17.59 21.13
CA ASP A 25 14.30 -18.99 20.81
C ASP A 25 14.88 -19.08 19.39
N GLU A 26 16.19 -19.33 19.30
CA GLU A 26 16.88 -19.46 18.00
C GLU A 26 16.38 -20.67 17.18
N SER A 27 15.87 -21.73 17.82
CA SER A 27 15.38 -22.92 17.13
C SER A 27 14.02 -22.70 16.47
N LEU A 28 13.17 -21.89 17.11
CA LEU A 28 11.85 -21.52 16.61
C LEU A 28 11.86 -20.19 15.84
N ASN A 29 12.97 -19.44 15.89
CA ASN A 29 13.13 -18.10 15.31
C ASN A 29 12.01 -17.15 15.76
N CYS A 30 11.71 -17.14 17.07
CA CYS A 30 10.67 -16.31 17.66
C CYS A 30 11.00 -15.91 19.10
N TYR A 31 10.26 -14.93 19.62
CA TYR A 31 10.32 -14.56 21.03
C TYR A 31 9.30 -15.38 21.83
N VAL A 32 9.76 -15.93 22.95
CA VAL A 32 8.95 -16.68 23.90
C VAL A 32 8.96 -15.98 25.25
N ALA A 33 7.86 -16.10 26.00
CA ALA A 33 7.80 -15.61 27.37
C ALA A 33 8.17 -16.72 28.34
N THR A 34 8.92 -16.38 29.38
CA THR A 34 9.17 -17.28 30.52
C THR A 34 7.95 -17.39 31.43
N GLU A 35 7.06 -16.38 31.40
CA GLU A 35 5.84 -16.30 32.20
C GLU A 35 4.58 -16.18 31.34
N LYS A 36 3.54 -16.95 31.65
CA LYS A 36 2.32 -17.04 30.80
C LYS A 36 1.62 -15.71 30.56
N TRP A 37 1.63 -14.80 31.54
CA TRP A 37 0.95 -13.50 31.43
C TRP A 37 1.66 -12.54 30.46
N ARG A 38 2.87 -12.88 30.00
CA ARG A 38 3.66 -12.15 28.99
C ARG A 38 3.57 -12.74 27.58
N ASN A 39 2.80 -13.81 27.39
CA ASN A 39 2.67 -14.46 26.09
C ASN A 39 2.20 -13.49 25.00
N LYS A 40 1.36 -12.51 25.35
CA LYS A 40 0.87 -11.57 24.35
C LYS A 40 1.97 -10.65 23.83
N GLU A 41 2.82 -10.15 24.71
CA GLU A 41 3.99 -9.35 24.33
C GLU A 41 5.01 -10.18 23.55
N ALA A 42 5.19 -11.46 23.89
CA ALA A 42 6.04 -12.38 23.13
C ALA A 42 5.52 -12.61 21.69
N GLU A 43 4.21 -12.80 21.52
CA GLU A 43 3.56 -12.91 20.20
C GLU A 43 3.76 -11.63 19.38
N LEU A 44 3.55 -10.46 19.99
CA LEU A 44 3.70 -9.17 19.32
C LEU A 44 5.15 -8.91 18.91
N LEU A 45 6.09 -9.21 19.79
CA LEU A 45 7.52 -9.06 19.52
C LEU A 45 8.00 -10.04 18.44
N THR A 46 7.45 -11.26 18.42
CA THR A 46 7.67 -12.24 17.34
C THR A 46 7.15 -11.73 16.00
N ALA A 47 5.92 -11.22 15.96
CA ALA A 47 5.36 -10.67 14.73
C ALA A 47 6.19 -9.48 14.22
N ALA A 48 6.61 -8.59 15.12
CA ALA A 48 7.48 -7.48 14.79
C ALA A 48 8.85 -7.94 14.25
N TRP A 49 9.41 -9.00 14.82
CA TRP A 49 10.64 -9.62 14.35
C TRP A 49 10.51 -10.13 12.92
N TRP A 50 9.47 -10.93 12.63
CA TRP A 50 9.27 -11.47 11.27
C TRP A 50 9.06 -10.36 10.24
N MET A 51 8.24 -9.36 10.57
CA MET A 51 8.06 -8.19 9.69
C MET A 51 9.39 -7.45 9.44
N PHE A 52 10.24 -7.33 10.47
CA PHE A 52 11.57 -6.75 10.33
C PHE A 52 12.47 -7.59 9.42
N GLN A 53 12.46 -8.92 9.56
CA GLN A 53 13.24 -9.82 8.70
C GLN A 53 12.82 -9.69 7.23
N GLU A 54 11.52 -9.72 6.94
CA GLU A 54 10.99 -9.54 5.58
C GLU A 54 11.36 -8.18 5.01
N ARG A 55 11.27 -7.14 5.84
CA ARG A 55 11.66 -5.79 5.44
C ARG A 55 13.14 -5.71 5.13
N GLN A 56 14.00 -6.33 5.94
CA GLN A 56 15.44 -6.33 5.70
C GLN A 56 15.80 -7.15 4.45
N ALA A 57 15.14 -8.27 4.19
CA ALA A 57 15.31 -9.02 2.95
C ALA A 57 14.98 -8.16 1.72
N THR A 58 13.89 -7.40 1.79
CA THR A 58 13.51 -6.44 0.73
C THR A 58 14.56 -5.35 0.55
N ILE A 59 15.05 -4.75 1.65
CA ILE A 59 16.11 -3.73 1.60
C ILE A 59 17.37 -4.31 0.96
N ASN A 60 17.78 -5.51 1.33
CA ASN A 60 18.97 -6.17 0.78
C ASN A 60 18.82 -6.41 -0.73
N GLN A 61 17.64 -6.85 -1.19
CA GLN A 61 17.36 -7.03 -2.61
C GLN A 61 17.43 -5.69 -3.36
N LEU A 62 16.81 -4.64 -2.83
CA LEU A 62 16.84 -3.31 -3.43
C LEU A 62 18.26 -2.74 -3.50
N ASN A 63 19.05 -2.89 -2.44
CA ASN A 63 20.44 -2.47 -2.41
C ASN A 63 21.28 -3.21 -3.45
N SER A 64 21.02 -4.52 -3.66
CA SER A 64 21.70 -5.27 -4.72
C SER A 64 21.37 -4.72 -6.11
N VAL A 65 20.10 -4.44 -6.41
CA VAL A 65 19.69 -3.85 -7.69
C VAL A 65 20.31 -2.47 -7.88
N LEU A 66 20.30 -1.64 -6.83
CA LEU A 66 20.87 -0.30 -6.86
C LEU A 66 22.38 -0.35 -7.14
N ASN A 67 23.10 -1.27 -6.49
CA ASN A 67 24.54 -1.44 -6.70
C ASN A 67 24.86 -1.82 -8.15
N GLU A 68 24.12 -2.76 -8.75
CA GLU A 68 24.32 -3.13 -10.15
C GLU A 68 24.00 -1.99 -11.10
N ARG A 69 22.88 -1.27 -10.88
CA ARG A 69 22.55 -0.08 -11.68
C ARG A 69 23.60 1.02 -11.56
N THR A 70 24.14 1.23 -10.38
CA THR A 70 25.21 2.21 -10.16
C THR A 70 26.46 1.86 -10.97
N LYS A 71 26.84 0.57 -11.01
CA LYS A 71 27.95 0.10 -11.86
C LYS A 71 27.68 0.34 -13.35
N GLU A 72 26.49 -0.02 -13.83
CA GLU A 72 26.09 0.21 -15.23
C GLU A 72 26.19 1.69 -15.61
N TRP A 73 25.72 2.59 -14.72
CA TRP A 73 25.75 4.03 -14.98
C TRP A 73 27.17 4.58 -14.99
N ILE A 74 28.02 4.18 -14.02
CA ILE A 74 29.44 4.57 -13.99
C ILE A 74 30.12 4.12 -15.29
N GLN A 75 29.95 2.86 -15.69
CA GLN A 75 30.53 2.34 -16.93
C GLN A 75 30.04 3.11 -18.16
N ALA A 76 28.74 3.41 -18.24
CA ALA A 76 28.18 4.17 -19.36
C ALA A 76 28.73 5.61 -19.42
N ILE A 77 28.96 6.24 -18.26
CA ILE A 77 29.59 7.57 -18.16
C ILE A 77 31.05 7.49 -18.64
N GLU A 78 31.83 6.54 -18.13
CA GLU A 78 33.23 6.33 -18.50
C GLU A 78 33.39 6.05 -20.00
N CYS A 79 32.46 5.30 -20.60
CA CYS A 79 32.44 5.01 -22.03
C CYS A 79 31.80 6.13 -22.87
N GLY A 80 31.33 7.22 -22.27
CA GLY A 80 30.65 8.32 -22.97
C GLY A 80 29.30 7.94 -23.61
N THR A 81 28.68 6.84 -23.20
CA THR A 81 27.41 6.31 -23.76
C THR A 81 26.21 6.50 -22.84
N TYR A 82 26.38 7.18 -21.71
CA TYR A 82 25.32 7.41 -20.71
C TYR A 82 24.05 8.04 -21.31
N PHE A 83 24.21 9.04 -22.17
CA PHE A 83 23.05 9.74 -22.75
C PHE A 83 22.21 8.80 -23.64
N GLU A 84 22.88 8.02 -24.49
CA GLU A 84 22.28 7.05 -25.42
C GLU A 84 21.65 5.86 -24.69
N ASN A 85 22.38 5.26 -23.74
CA ASN A 85 22.01 3.98 -23.15
C ASN A 85 21.18 4.10 -21.86
N VAL A 86 21.23 5.26 -21.20
CA VAL A 86 20.55 5.47 -19.90
C VAL A 86 19.54 6.60 -19.99
N ALA A 87 19.96 7.82 -20.34
CA ALA A 87 19.09 9.00 -20.26
C ALA A 87 17.92 8.96 -21.27
N LYS A 88 18.19 8.66 -22.55
CA LYS A 88 17.16 8.56 -23.60
C LYS A 88 16.11 7.48 -23.27
N PRO A 89 16.46 6.21 -22.97
CA PRO A 89 15.48 5.18 -22.64
C PRO A 89 14.66 5.50 -21.39
N LEU A 90 15.26 6.09 -20.36
CA LEU A 90 14.53 6.49 -19.16
C LEU A 90 13.50 7.58 -19.45
N ARG A 91 13.85 8.57 -20.27
CA ARG A 91 12.90 9.61 -20.71
C ARG A 91 11.71 8.99 -21.44
N VAL A 92 11.96 8.10 -22.40
CA VAL A 92 10.88 7.41 -23.15
C VAL A 92 9.96 6.63 -22.22
N LYS A 93 10.51 5.89 -21.24
CA LYS A 93 9.71 5.17 -20.25
C LYS A 93 8.89 6.11 -19.37
N ASN A 94 9.47 7.24 -18.96
CA ASN A 94 8.80 8.21 -18.12
C ASN A 94 7.63 8.87 -18.88
N ASP A 95 7.86 9.28 -20.13
CA ASP A 95 6.83 9.85 -21.00
C ASP A 95 5.67 8.83 -21.21
N ALA A 96 6.00 7.55 -21.39
CA ALA A 96 4.99 6.49 -21.52
C ALA A 96 4.20 6.23 -20.21
N LEU A 97 4.86 6.28 -19.06
CA LEU A 97 4.20 6.14 -17.75
C LEU A 97 3.30 7.35 -17.45
N GLN A 98 3.77 8.56 -17.75
CA GLN A 98 2.98 9.78 -17.60
C GLN A 98 1.70 9.70 -18.43
N LYS A 99 1.82 9.27 -19.70
CA LYS A 99 0.65 9.06 -20.56
C LYS A 99 -0.37 8.08 -19.97
N ARG A 100 0.09 6.96 -19.41
CA ARG A 100 -0.79 5.97 -18.75
C ARG A 100 -1.48 6.54 -17.51
N ILE A 101 -0.78 7.38 -16.74
CA ILE A 101 -1.35 8.07 -15.58
C ILE A 101 -2.42 9.06 -16.03
N ASP A 102 -2.14 9.86 -17.05
CA ASP A 102 -3.09 10.85 -17.58
C ASP A 102 -4.36 10.17 -18.13
N GLU A 103 -4.20 9.05 -18.84
CA GLU A 103 -5.32 8.21 -19.31
C GLU A 103 -6.16 7.66 -18.14
N ALA A 104 -5.52 7.08 -17.12
CA ALA A 104 -6.22 6.55 -15.95
C ALA A 104 -6.94 7.67 -15.16
N LEU A 105 -6.32 8.84 -15.00
CA LEU A 105 -6.94 10.00 -14.35
C LEU A 105 -8.16 10.48 -15.14
N PHE A 106 -8.07 10.51 -16.46
CA PHE A 106 -9.20 10.86 -17.31
C PHE A 106 -10.36 9.87 -17.13
N GLU A 107 -10.10 8.56 -17.16
CA GLU A 107 -11.11 7.53 -16.92
C GLU A 107 -11.76 7.67 -15.53
N MET A 108 -10.96 7.90 -14.49
CA MET A 108 -11.45 8.14 -13.13
C MET A 108 -12.35 9.39 -13.06
N GLN A 109 -12.01 10.46 -13.77
CA GLN A 109 -12.84 11.66 -13.85
C GLN A 109 -14.16 11.39 -14.56
N GLN A 110 -14.16 10.62 -15.67
CA GLN A 110 -15.39 10.23 -16.34
C GLN A 110 -16.29 9.37 -15.45
N LEU A 111 -15.72 8.38 -14.76
CA LEU A 111 -16.43 7.56 -13.77
C LEU A 111 -17.03 8.42 -12.66
N SER A 112 -16.27 9.37 -12.12
CA SER A 112 -16.76 10.30 -11.09
C SER A 112 -17.92 11.16 -11.59
N LEU A 113 -17.90 11.61 -12.86
CA LEU A 113 -18.97 12.42 -13.44
C LEU A 113 -20.24 11.61 -13.70
N MET A 114 -20.10 10.33 -14.10
CA MET A 114 -21.25 9.43 -14.21
C MET A 114 -21.87 9.19 -12.84
N LEU A 115 -21.06 8.87 -11.84
CA LEU A 115 -21.52 8.68 -10.46
C LEU A 115 -22.18 9.94 -9.88
N SER A 116 -21.65 11.14 -10.16
CA SER A 116 -22.29 12.38 -9.70
C SER A 116 -23.66 12.60 -10.36
N LYS A 117 -23.79 12.29 -11.66
CA LYS A 117 -25.08 12.38 -12.37
C LYS A 117 -26.10 11.35 -11.89
N ASP A 118 -25.65 10.14 -11.55
CA ASP A 118 -26.53 9.11 -10.99
C ASP A 118 -27.00 9.49 -9.57
N ILE A 119 -26.19 10.22 -8.80
CA ILE A 119 -26.58 10.77 -7.50
C ILE A 119 -27.54 11.96 -7.65
N ASP A 120 -27.33 12.84 -8.65
CA ASP A 120 -28.22 13.97 -8.95
C ASP A 120 -29.56 13.53 -9.60
N GLY A 121 -29.68 12.28 -10.04
CA GLY A 121 -30.91 11.69 -10.58
C GLY A 121 -31.91 11.20 -9.51
N TYR A 122 -31.52 11.20 -8.23
CA TYR A 122 -32.45 11.01 -7.12
C TYR A 122 -32.97 12.38 -6.71
N GLU A 123 -34.08 12.82 -7.33
CA GLU A 123 -34.91 13.84 -6.69
C GLU A 123 -35.29 13.31 -5.31
N ASP A 124 -35.00 14.09 -4.26
CA ASP A 124 -35.42 13.78 -2.89
C ASP A 124 -36.91 13.40 -2.94
N PRO A 125 -37.31 12.20 -2.50
CA PRO A 125 -38.72 11.80 -2.51
C PRO A 125 -39.65 12.84 -1.88
N ALA A 126 -39.15 13.62 -0.92
CA ALA A 126 -39.88 14.72 -0.33
C ALA A 126 -40.10 15.90 -1.31
N GLN A 127 -39.14 16.21 -2.17
CA GLN A 127 -39.29 17.24 -3.22
C GLN A 127 -40.26 16.80 -4.32
N ILE A 128 -40.21 15.53 -4.74
CA ILE A 128 -41.16 14.97 -5.72
C ILE A 128 -42.59 14.99 -5.17
N CYS A 129 -42.76 14.62 -3.90
CA CYS A 129 -44.07 14.68 -3.24
C CYS A 129 -44.61 16.12 -3.15
N GLN A 130 -43.74 17.12 -3.11
CA GLN A 130 -44.12 18.53 -3.08
C GLN A 130 -44.45 19.09 -4.48
N SER A 131 -43.78 18.65 -5.54
CA SER A 131 -43.98 19.14 -6.92
C SER A 131 -45.05 18.38 -7.69
N GLU A 132 -45.07 17.05 -7.61
CA GLU A 132 -45.93 16.16 -8.41
C GLU A 132 -46.97 15.39 -7.57
N GLY A 133 -46.90 15.53 -6.24
CA GLY A 133 -47.82 14.91 -5.30
C GLY A 133 -47.34 13.54 -4.79
N VAL A 134 -47.88 13.15 -3.64
CA VAL A 134 -47.44 11.98 -2.85
C VAL A 134 -47.48 10.67 -3.65
N ASP A 135 -48.41 10.54 -4.60
CA ASP A 135 -48.60 9.32 -5.40
C ASP A 135 -47.40 9.03 -6.32
N MET A 136 -46.74 10.06 -6.85
CA MET A 136 -45.57 9.91 -7.70
C MET A 136 -44.33 9.51 -6.88
N GLY A 137 -44.17 10.11 -5.69
CA GLY A 137 -43.10 9.74 -4.75
C GLY A 137 -43.18 8.29 -4.30
N VAL A 138 -44.39 7.76 -4.07
CA VAL A 138 -44.60 6.34 -3.72
C VAL A 138 -44.21 5.41 -4.87
N ARG A 139 -44.58 5.71 -6.11
CA ARG A 139 -44.22 4.87 -7.27
C ARG A 139 -42.72 4.78 -7.52
N ILE A 140 -41.99 5.88 -7.30
CA ILE A 140 -40.53 5.91 -7.44
C ILE A 140 -39.87 5.08 -6.35
N LEU A 141 -40.33 5.19 -5.10
CA LEU A 141 -39.86 4.36 -3.98
C LEU A 141 -40.15 2.88 -4.22
N GLU A 142 -41.34 2.53 -4.73
CA GLU A 142 -41.67 1.16 -5.09
C GLU A 142 -40.78 0.61 -6.23
N LYS A 143 -40.44 1.44 -7.22
CA LYS A 143 -39.53 1.06 -8.31
C LYS A 143 -38.10 0.86 -7.82
N ALA A 144 -37.63 1.71 -6.90
CA ALA A 144 -36.32 1.59 -6.26
C ALA A 144 -36.21 0.32 -5.39
N LEU A 145 -37.25 0.03 -4.59
CA LEU A 145 -37.31 -1.16 -3.72
C LEU A 145 -37.41 -2.47 -4.51
N ARG A 146 -37.94 -2.44 -5.74
CA ARG A 146 -38.01 -3.60 -6.64
C ARG A 146 -36.71 -3.84 -7.42
N GLY A 147 -35.68 -3.02 -7.22
CA GLY A 147 -34.38 -3.16 -7.91
C GLY A 147 -34.49 -2.77 -9.38
N GLY A 148 -34.59 -1.47 -9.65
CA GLY A 148 -34.81 -0.90 -10.98
C GLY A 148 -33.90 -1.48 -12.07
N SER A 149 -34.55 -2.04 -13.10
CA SER A 149 -34.00 -2.28 -14.45
C SER A 149 -34.22 -1.08 -15.35
#